data_AF-A0A6N8BAP7-F1
#
_entry.id   AF-A0A6N8BAP7-F1
#
_cell.length_a   1.000
_cell.length_b   1.000
_cell.length_c   1.000
_cell.angle_alpha   90.00
_cell.angle_beta   90.00
_cell.angle_gamma   90.00
#
_symmetry.space_group_name_H-M   'P 1'
#
loop_
_entity.id
_entity.type
_entity.pdbx_description
1 polymer ?
#
loop_
_entity_poly.entity_id
_entity_poly.type
_entity_poly.pdbx_seq_one_letter_code
_entity_poly.pdbx_strand_id
1 'polypeptide(L)'
;MVRRHDKIDDKALSKKYRTNVKRIIAAWKKGYSDMEISKALGVDLFTVQQIKTDIELTHRRMRIDRKRKSLSEDHAPREHHIFLSPFI
;
A
#
# COMPACT_ATOMS: atom_id res chain seq x y z
N MET A 1 -14.93 -13.43 -0.60
CA MET A 1 -13.95 -12.70 -1.43
C MET A 1 -12.82 -12.18 -0.55
N VAL A 2 -11.65 -12.82 -0.58
CA VAL A 2 -10.50 -12.46 0.27
C VAL A 2 -9.76 -11.29 -0.39
N ARG A 3 -9.82 -10.10 0.21
CA ARG A 3 -8.98 -8.95 -0.20
C ARG A 3 -7.53 -9.34 0.03
N ARG A 4 -6.80 -9.64 -1.05
CA ARG A 4 -5.34 -9.84 -1.02
C ARG A 4 -4.73 -8.54 -0.50
N HIS A 5 -4.34 -8.58 0.77
CA HIS A 5 -3.63 -7.51 1.44
C HIS A 5 -2.23 -7.51 0.84
N ASP A 6 -1.94 -6.54 -0.02
CA ASP A 6 -0.57 -6.21 -0.37
C ASP A 6 0.16 -6.02 0.95
N LYS A 7 1.10 -6.91 1.25
CA LYS A 7 1.64 -7.10 2.60
C LYS A 7 2.36 -5.81 3.01
N ILE A 8 1.65 -4.95 3.75
CA ILE A 8 2.28 -3.88 4.51
C ILE A 8 3.20 -4.56 5.52
N ASP A 9 4.43 -4.07 5.62
CA ASP A 9 5.35 -4.51 6.66
C ASP A 9 4.96 -3.86 8.01
N ASP A 10 4.03 -4.52 8.71
CA ASP A 10 3.55 -4.10 10.02
C ASP A 10 4.66 -4.13 11.07
N LYS A 11 5.68 -4.99 10.90
CA LYS A 11 6.84 -5.05 11.81
C LYS A 11 7.73 -3.83 11.66
N ALA A 12 8.01 -3.41 10.44
CA ALA A 12 8.80 -2.21 10.16
C ALA A 12 8.13 -0.95 10.73
N LEU A 13 6.81 -0.80 10.52
CA LEU A 13 6.04 0.31 11.08
C LEU A 13 5.99 0.25 12.61
N SER A 14 5.81 -0.94 13.19
CA SER A 14 5.81 -1.10 14.66
C SER A 14 7.15 -0.70 15.28
N LYS A 15 8.28 -0.97 14.59
CA LYS A 15 9.62 -0.53 15.02
C LYS A 15 9.79 0.99 14.91
N LYS A 16 9.31 1.60 13.82
CA LYS A 16 9.39 3.06 13.59
C LYS A 16 8.65 3.85 14.66
N TYR A 17 7.40 3.47 14.93
CA TYR A 17 6.52 4.20 15.85
C TYR A 17 6.55 3.67 17.29
N ARG A 18 7.29 2.59 17.56
CA ARG A 18 7.36 1.89 18.86
C ARG A 18 5.98 1.48 19.41
N THR A 19 5.03 1.26 18.52
CA THR A 19 3.63 0.94 18.84
C THR A 19 3.20 -0.33 18.10
N ASN A 20 2.18 -0.99 18.64
CA ASN A 20 1.66 -2.20 18.00
C ASN A 20 0.74 -1.84 16.83
N VAL A 21 1.34 -1.62 15.66
CA VAL A 21 0.63 -1.23 14.42
C VAL A 21 -0.37 -2.30 13.98
N LYS A 22 -0.10 -3.57 14.26
CA LYS A 22 -1.04 -4.66 13.98
C LYS A 22 -2.36 -4.51 14.74
N ARG A 23 -2.32 -4.06 16.01
CA ARG A 23 -3.53 -3.76 16.79
C ARG A 23 -4.27 -2.54 16.26
N ILE A 24 -3.54 -1.50 15.86
CA ILE A 24 -4.12 -0.30 15.23
C ILE A 24 -4.87 -0.68 13.94
N ILE A 25 -4.22 -1.45 13.06
CA ILE A 25 -4.84 -1.94 11.81
C ILE A 25 -6.07 -2.82 12.12
N ALA A 26 -5.99 -3.69 13.12
CA ALA A 26 -7.12 -4.50 13.53
C ALA A 26 -8.30 -3.66 14.03
N ALA A 27 -8.04 -2.56 14.72
CA ALA A 27 -9.08 -1.65 15.19
C ALA A 27 -9.72 -0.87 14.02
N TRP A 28 -8.93 -0.36 13.06
CA TRP A 28 -9.49 0.23 11.85
C TRP A 28 -10.35 -0.76 11.05
N LYS A 29 -9.95 -2.02 10.95
CA LYS A 29 -10.75 -3.08 10.30
C LYS A 29 -12.07 -3.35 11.01
N LYS A 30 -12.16 -3.06 12.32
CA LYS A 30 -13.39 -3.16 13.11
C LYS A 30 -14.25 -1.89 13.05
N GLY A 31 -13.78 -0.83 12.39
CA GLY A 31 -14.52 0.43 12.22
C GLY A 31 -14.29 1.48 13.30
N TYR A 32 -13.31 1.28 14.21
CA TYR A 32 -12.97 2.30 15.20
C TYR A 32 -12.35 3.54 14.56
N SER A 33 -12.70 4.70 15.10
CA SER A 33 -12.12 6.00 14.72
C SER A 33 -10.70 6.16 15.27
N ASP A 34 -9.93 7.06 14.65
CA ASP A 34 -8.55 7.34 15.06
C ASP A 34 -8.47 7.82 16.52
N MET A 35 -9.49 8.57 16.99
CA MET A 35 -9.60 9.03 18.37
C MET A 35 -9.86 7.90 19.37
N GLU A 36 -10.76 6.96 19.03
CA GLU A 36 -11.04 5.79 19.87
C GLU A 36 -9.82 4.88 19.96
N ILE A 37 -9.09 4.71 18.85
CA ILE A 37 -7.87 3.91 18.78
C ILE A 37 -6.77 4.55 19.64
N SER A 38 -6.60 5.87 19.53
CA SER A 38 -5.65 6.63 20.35
C SER A 38 -5.92 6.43 21.84
N LYS A 39 -7.19 6.61 22.27
CA LYS A 39 -7.60 6.41 23.67
C LYS A 39 -7.44 4.96 24.12
N ALA A 40 -7.86 3.99 23.32
CA ALA A 40 -7.86 2.58 23.70
C ALA A 40 -6.46 1.97 23.76
N LEU A 41 -5.52 2.47 22.97
CA LEU A 41 -4.14 1.95 22.90
C LEU A 41 -3.13 2.84 23.63
N GLY A 42 -3.53 3.99 24.16
CA GLY A 42 -2.63 4.96 24.78
C GLY A 42 -1.59 5.52 23.80
N VAL A 43 -1.96 5.61 22.52
CA VAL A 43 -1.09 6.13 21.46
C VAL A 43 -1.55 7.54 21.13
N ASP A 44 -0.61 8.46 20.96
CA ASP A 44 -0.91 9.81 20.53
C ASP A 44 -1.69 9.83 19.19
N LEU A 45 -2.70 10.70 19.08
CA LEU A 45 -3.58 10.78 17.92
C LEU A 45 -2.80 11.13 16.65
N PHE A 46 -1.82 12.02 16.75
CA PHE A 46 -0.99 12.39 15.61
C PHE A 46 -0.17 11.19 15.13
N THR A 47 0.35 10.38 16.05
CA THR A 47 1.01 9.11 15.71
C THR A 47 0.08 8.14 14.96
N VAL A 48 -1.17 8.00 15.38
CA VAL A 48 -2.17 7.16 14.68
C VAL A 48 -2.42 7.66 13.25
N GLN A 49 -2.54 8.98 13.06
CA GLN A 49 -2.71 9.59 11.74
C GLN A 49 -1.50 9.42 10.83
N GLN A 50 -0.28 9.54 11.38
CA GLN A 50 0.96 9.31 10.65
C GLN A 50 1.05 7.85 10.16
N ILE A 51 0.73 6.87 11.01
CA ILE A 51 0.71 5.46 10.64
C ILE A 51 -0.28 5.22 9.48
N LYS A 52 -1.46 5.84 9.54
CA LYS A 52 -2.49 5.73 8.48
C LYS A 52 -1.97 6.27 7.14
N THR A 53 -1.34 7.44 7.17
CA THR A 53 -0.74 8.08 6.00
C THR A 53 0.37 7.22 5.38
N ASP A 54 1.27 6.68 6.19
CA ASP A 54 2.35 5.80 5.75
C ASP A 54 1.82 4.52 5.06
N ILE A 55 0.74 3.96 5.61
CA ILE A 55 0.05 2.80 5.04
C ILE A 55 -0.55 3.13 3.68
N GLU A 56 -1.25 4.27 3.56
CA GLU A 56 -1.85 4.71 2.31
C GLU A 56 -0.79 4.99 1.24
N LEU A 57 0.30 5.66 1.60
CA LEU A 57 1.42 5.92 0.69
C LEU A 57 2.08 4.63 0.21
N THR A 58 2.26 3.66 1.11
CA THR A 58 2.79 2.33 0.76
C THR A 58 1.87 1.63 -0.24
N HIS A 59 0.55 1.62 0.00
CA HIS A 59 -0.42 1.09 -0.96
C HIS A 59 -0.40 1.82 -2.30
N ARG A 60 -0.28 3.15 -2.30
CA ARG A 60 -0.20 3.96 -3.52
C ARG A 60 1.02 3.58 -4.36
N ARG A 61 2.19 3.45 -3.73
CA ARG A 61 3.42 3.01 -4.39
C ARG A 61 3.26 1.61 -4.98
N MET A 62 2.74 0.66 -4.22
CA MET A 62 2.50 -0.71 -4.70
C MET A 62 1.54 -0.76 -5.89
N ARG A 63 0.48 0.06 -5.91
CA ARG A 63 -0.44 0.15 -7.06
C ARG A 63 0.26 0.70 -8.31
N ILE A 64 1.09 1.73 -8.16
CA ILE A 64 1.85 2.30 -9.28
C ILE A 64 2.86 1.30 -9.83
N ASP A 65 3.59 0.62 -8.96
CA ASP A 65 4.58 -0.38 -9.37
C ASP A 65 3.94 -1.58 -10.08
N ARG A 66 2.76 -2.02 -9.62
CA ARG A 66 1.97 -3.03 -10.33
C ARG A 66 1.55 -2.59 -11.71
N LYS A 67 1.03 -1.37 -11.83
CA LYS A 67 0.63 -0.80 -13.13
C LYS A 67 1.83 -0.68 -14.06
N ARG A 68 3.00 -0.28 -13.54
CA ARG A 68 4.25 -0.24 -14.33
C ARG A 68 4.66 -1.62 -14.80
N LYS A 69 4.66 -2.63 -13.91
CA LYS A 69 4.98 -4.01 -14.27
C LYS A 69 4.04 -4.59 -15.32
N SER A 70 2.73 -4.39 -15.17
CA SER A 70 1.77 -4.87 -16.19
C SER A 70 1.99 -4.21 -17.55
N LEU A 71 2.27 -2.90 -17.58
CA LEU A 71 2.63 -2.22 -18.83
C LEU A 71 3.95 -2.74 -19.42
N SER A 72 4.97 -2.99 -18.59
CA SER A 72 6.24 -3.56 -19.05
C SER A 72 6.11 -5.00 -19.55
N GLU A 73 5.20 -5.80 -18.98
CA GLU A 73 4.88 -7.16 -19.44
C GLU A 73 4.07 -7.13 -20.75
N ASP A 74 3.16 -6.17 -20.92
CA ASP A 74 2.44 -5.94 -22.18
C ASP A 74 3.34 -5.38 -23.29
N HIS A 75 4.38 -4.62 -22.92
CA HIS A 75 5.43 -4.09 -23.82
C HIS A 75 6.69 -4.96 -23.89
N ALA A 76 6.69 -6.18 -23.34
CA ALA A 76 7.72 -7.15 -23.70
C ALA A 76 7.69 -7.27 -25.23
N PRO A 77 8.85 -7.25 -25.91
CA PRO A 77 8.90 -7.29 -27.36
C PRO A 77 8.39 -8.67 -27.79
N ARG A 78 7.07 -8.79 -27.96
CA ARG A 78 6.53 -9.72 -28.92
C ARG A 78 7.11 -9.22 -30.23
N GLU A 79 7.96 -10.03 -30.84
CA GLU A 79 8.48 -9.85 -32.20
C GLU A 79 7.31 -9.84 -33.20
N HIS A 80 6.42 -8.86 -33.09
CA HIS A 80 5.61 -8.43 -34.21
C HIS A 80 6.53 -7.49 -34.96
N HIS A 81 7.27 -8.06 -35.91
CA HIS A 81 7.79 -7.34 -37.05
C HIS A 81 6.60 -6.66 -37.74
N ILE A 82 6.16 -5.51 -37.23
CA ILE A 82 5.31 -4.61 -37.98
C ILE A 82 6.29 -3.96 -38.94
N PHE A 83 6.31 -4.47 -40.17
CA PHE A 83 6.88 -3.78 -41.31
C PHE A 83 6.32 -2.36 -41.35
N LEU A 84 7.00 -1.41 -40.71
CA LEU A 84 6.91 0.00 -41.03
C LEU A 84 7.85 0.21 -42.22
N SER A 85 7.46 -0.33 -43.37
CA SER A 85 8.00 0.13 -44.64
C SER A 85 7.41 1.52 -44.89
N PRO A 86 8.22 2.58 -44.97
CA PRO A 86 7.75 3.83 -45.53
C PRO A 86 7.60 3.57 -47.03
N PHE A 87 6.39 3.26 -47.48
CA PHE A 87 6.07 3.42 -48.89
C PHE A 87 5.72 4.90 -49.09
N ILE A 88 6.59 5.52 -49.90
CA ILE A 88 6.55 6.85 -50.51
C ILE A 88 7.20 7.96 -49.67
#